data_AF-A0A8J9YRY4-F1
#
_entry.id   AF-A0A8J9YRY4-F1
#
_cell.length_a   1.000
_cell.length_b   1.000
_cell.length_c   1.000
_cell.angle_alpha   90.00
_cell.angle_beta   90.00
_cell.angle_gamma   90.00
#
_symmetry.space_group_name_H-M   'P 1'
#
loop_
_entity.id
_entity.type
_entity.pdbx_description
1 polymer ?
#
loop_
_entity_poly.entity_id
_entity_poly.type
_entity_poly.pdbx_seq_one_letter_code
_entity_poly.pdbx_strand_id
1 'polypeptide(L)'
;MSPMSVRRAAKMQYMWLHNATCTVLLILSVIQPTVSVDPPCGLPLPKTYVVYKLLEREGGIDVDGRLDEKAWEDAPWTDRFVDIQGEDYPTPRYETYAKLRWDDTYLYVAGYLQEPDVFANQTKHDSVVFQDNDFEVFTDPDGNTHHYKEFEINAINTTWDLELSKPYLNGGNANSSWEMPTMKSGTFVEGPVNNPLVPNKYWTVELALPFKGMIHDCTVAMAPPKHGDQWRINFSRVEWHVKNVNGHYEKVPGLPEDNWVWSPQHSINMHLPERWGIIQFSTDPVNTTKFQPSPNWPVYSNLVELYNAEKKFFAINGYFTSNLTQLELPDYVRKGKCASVPHVNVIKLYNFNATVKPFNSSLPKGNIQDDRLIWYS
;
A
#
# COMPACT_ATOMS: atom_id res chain seq x y z
N MET A 1 25.38 9.55 22.55
CA MET A 1 24.59 10.79 22.72
C MET A 1 23.12 10.41 22.57
N SER A 2 22.28 10.82 23.50
CA SER A 2 20.92 10.31 23.75
C SER A 2 19.92 10.51 22.61
N PRO A 3 18.91 9.62 22.47
CA PRO A 3 17.79 9.78 21.54
C PRO A 3 16.67 10.58 22.22
N MET A 4 16.48 11.84 21.84
CA MET A 4 15.39 12.66 22.38
C MET A 4 15.02 13.80 21.42
N SER A 5 14.31 13.50 20.33
CA SER A 5 13.64 14.55 19.54
C SER A 5 12.56 14.02 18.59
N VAL A 6 11.48 13.45 19.12
CA VAL A 6 10.21 13.39 18.37
C VAL A 6 9.08 13.62 19.37
N ARG A 7 8.66 14.88 19.52
CA ARG A 7 7.39 15.35 20.12
C ARG A 7 7.43 16.87 20.21
N ARG A 8 6.72 17.56 19.31
CA ARG A 8 6.00 18.85 19.52
C ARG A 8 5.71 19.51 18.18
N ALA A 9 4.46 19.46 17.73
CA ALA A 9 3.84 20.51 16.92
C ALA A 9 2.33 20.29 16.88
N ALA A 10 1.59 20.89 17.82
CA ALA A 10 0.14 21.08 17.70
C ALA A 10 -0.28 22.20 18.65
N LYS A 11 -0.55 23.41 18.11
CA LYS A 11 -1.53 24.37 18.65
C LYS A 11 -1.64 25.64 17.79
N MET A 12 -2.87 26.15 17.74
CA MET A 12 -3.32 27.50 17.34
C MET A 12 -3.37 27.75 15.81
N GLN A 13 -4.38 28.38 15.20
CA GLN A 13 -5.49 29.27 15.57
C GLN A 13 -6.76 28.84 14.79
N TYR A 14 -7.99 29.29 15.08
CA TYR A 14 -8.62 30.44 14.42
C TYR A 14 -9.97 30.77 15.11
N MET A 15 -10.28 32.07 15.21
CA MET A 15 -11.59 32.59 15.60
C MET A 15 -11.90 33.83 14.75
N TRP A 16 -13.20 34.11 14.57
CA TRP A 16 -13.87 35.26 13.96
C TRP A 16 -14.40 35.09 12.52
N LEU A 17 -15.71 34.86 12.43
CA LEU A 17 -16.54 35.19 11.27
C LEU A 17 -17.72 36.06 11.74
N HIS A 18 -17.93 37.18 11.04
CA HIS A 18 -19.00 38.15 11.28
C HIS A 18 -20.25 37.82 10.46
N ASN A 19 -21.39 38.24 11.01
CA ASN A 19 -22.76 38.13 10.53
C ASN A 19 -22.97 38.61 9.08
N ALA A 20 -23.67 37.78 8.29
CA ALA A 20 -24.46 38.24 7.15
C ALA A 20 -25.82 37.52 7.16
N THR A 21 -26.90 38.27 7.36
CA THR A 21 -28.28 37.80 7.31
C THR A 21 -28.69 37.54 5.85
N CYS A 22 -28.95 36.27 5.52
CA CYS A 22 -29.45 35.86 4.22
C CYS A 22 -30.90 35.38 4.35
N THR A 23 -31.82 36.07 3.68
CA THR A 23 -33.26 35.80 3.67
C THR A 23 -33.54 34.57 2.80
N VAL A 24 -34.06 33.49 3.39
CA VAL A 24 -34.39 32.24 2.67
C VAL A 24 -35.85 32.26 2.21
N LEU A 25 -36.07 32.22 0.89
CA LEU A 25 -37.37 31.88 0.29
C LEU A 25 -37.56 30.36 0.33
N LEU A 26 -38.58 29.90 1.05
CA LEU A 26 -38.99 28.49 1.11
C LEU A 26 -39.83 28.14 -0.12
N ILE A 27 -39.23 27.44 -1.09
CA ILE A 27 -39.96 26.70 -2.12
C ILE A 27 -40.07 25.25 -1.65
N LEU A 28 -41.27 24.82 -1.28
CA LEU A 28 -41.58 23.44 -0.94
C LEU A 28 -41.65 22.61 -2.23
N SER A 29 -40.52 22.01 -2.63
CA SER A 29 -40.53 20.89 -3.57
C SER A 29 -40.78 19.59 -2.81
N VAL A 30 -41.82 18.85 -3.21
CA VAL A 30 -42.08 17.51 -2.70
C VAL A 30 -41.05 16.57 -3.34
N ILE A 31 -39.93 16.38 -2.66
CA ILE A 31 -38.94 15.35 -3.02
C ILE A 31 -39.51 14.01 -2.54
N GLN A 32 -39.98 13.19 -3.47
CA GLN A 32 -40.19 11.77 -3.17
C GLN A 32 -38.81 11.16 -2.88
N PRO A 33 -38.63 10.43 -1.76
CA PRO A 33 -37.37 9.75 -1.51
C PRO A 33 -37.25 8.65 -2.55
N THR A 34 -36.37 8.83 -3.53
CA THR A 34 -35.79 7.71 -4.25
C THR A 34 -35.01 6.92 -3.22
N VAL A 35 -35.59 5.81 -2.77
CA VAL A 35 -34.86 4.81 -1.99
C VAL A 35 -33.82 4.23 -2.94
N SER A 36 -32.60 4.76 -2.93
CA SER A 36 -31.46 4.03 -3.45
C SER A 36 -31.25 2.88 -2.47
N VAL A 37 -31.66 1.67 -2.88
CA VAL A 37 -31.16 0.47 -2.24
C VAL A 37 -29.76 0.28 -2.79
N ASP A 38 -28.80 1.02 -2.24
CA ASP A 38 -27.40 0.63 -2.36
C ASP A 38 -27.30 -0.81 -1.83
N PRO A 39 -26.56 -1.72 -2.51
CA PRO A 39 -26.31 -3.02 -1.92
C PRO A 39 -25.74 -2.78 -0.51
N PRO A 40 -26.18 -3.53 0.52
CA PRO A 40 -25.93 -3.19 1.93
C PRO A 40 -24.44 -3.19 2.35
N CYS A 41 -23.53 -3.45 1.42
CA CYS A 41 -22.12 -3.75 1.58
C CYS A 41 -21.28 -3.09 0.49
N GLY A 42 -21.30 -1.76 0.40
CA GLY A 42 -20.37 -0.97 -0.44
C GLY A 42 -19.02 -0.78 0.25
N LEU A 43 -18.34 -1.88 0.59
CA LEU A 43 -17.05 -1.85 1.28
C LEU A 43 -15.98 -1.33 0.32
N PRO A 44 -15.30 -0.21 0.63
CA PRO A 44 -14.30 0.34 -0.27
C PRO A 44 -13.18 -0.69 -0.45
N LEU A 45 -12.90 -1.05 -1.70
CA LEU A 45 -11.70 -1.81 -2.03
C LEU A 45 -10.51 -0.85 -2.10
N PRO A 46 -9.31 -1.28 -1.71
CA PRO A 46 -8.10 -0.56 -2.09
C PRO A 46 -7.94 -0.61 -3.62
N LYS A 47 -6.95 0.11 -4.16
CA LYS A 47 -6.71 0.07 -5.61
C LYS A 47 -6.44 -1.36 -6.09
N THR A 48 -6.90 -1.67 -7.30
CA THR A 48 -6.81 -3.02 -7.87
C THR A 48 -6.11 -3.01 -9.21
N TYR A 49 -5.39 -4.08 -9.54
CA TYR A 49 -4.69 -4.22 -10.82
C TYR A 49 -4.70 -5.68 -11.28
N VAL A 50 -4.86 -5.92 -12.59
CA VAL A 50 -4.75 -7.28 -13.15
C VAL A 50 -3.37 -7.41 -13.78
N VAL A 51 -2.56 -8.34 -13.26
CA VAL A 51 -1.20 -8.59 -13.73
C VAL A 51 -1.18 -9.76 -14.72
N TYR A 52 -0.68 -9.52 -15.93
CA TYR A 52 -0.81 -10.44 -17.05
C TYR A 52 0.48 -11.22 -17.29
N LYS A 53 0.34 -12.53 -17.53
CA LYS A 53 1.47 -13.41 -17.78
C LYS A 53 2.16 -12.99 -19.09
N LEU A 54 3.48 -13.07 -19.13
CA LEU A 54 4.23 -12.92 -20.37
C LEU A 54 3.87 -14.09 -21.29
N LEU A 55 3.45 -13.77 -22.50
CA LEU A 55 3.21 -14.73 -23.56
C LEU A 55 4.49 -14.88 -24.37
N GLU A 56 4.81 -16.08 -24.84
CA GLU A 56 6.04 -16.35 -25.62
C GLU A 56 6.23 -15.37 -26.79
N ARG A 57 5.13 -14.92 -27.41
CA ARG A 57 5.13 -13.98 -28.55
C ARG A 57 5.54 -12.55 -28.19
N GLU A 58 5.48 -12.16 -26.92
CA GLU A 58 5.86 -10.82 -26.45
C GLU A 58 7.36 -10.73 -26.16
N GLY A 59 8.08 -11.85 -26.21
CA GLY A 59 9.49 -11.93 -25.79
C GLY A 59 9.64 -11.95 -24.27
N GLY A 60 10.88 -11.78 -23.81
CA GLY A 60 11.18 -11.56 -22.40
C GLY A 60 11.27 -10.06 -22.08
N ILE A 61 11.43 -9.76 -20.79
CA ILE A 61 11.81 -8.43 -20.29
C ILE A 61 13.31 -8.49 -19.98
N ASP A 62 14.09 -7.57 -20.56
CA ASP A 62 15.50 -7.39 -20.17
C ASP A 62 15.54 -6.30 -19.12
N VAL A 63 15.94 -6.64 -17.90
CA VAL A 63 15.82 -5.73 -16.75
C VAL A 63 16.97 -4.74 -16.77
N ASP A 64 16.90 -3.75 -17.66
CA ASP A 64 17.94 -2.74 -17.92
C ASP A 64 17.54 -1.32 -17.47
N GLY A 65 16.29 -1.18 -17.02
CA GLY A 65 15.68 0.06 -16.55
C GLY A 65 14.91 0.81 -17.64
N ARG A 66 14.89 0.34 -18.89
CA ARG A 66 14.14 0.95 -20.00
C ARG A 66 12.80 0.24 -20.16
N LEU A 67 11.78 1.00 -20.52
CA LEU A 67 10.42 0.48 -20.68
C LEU A 67 10.01 0.39 -22.15
N ASP A 68 10.94 -0.02 -23.01
CA ASP A 68 10.77 0.00 -24.47
C ASP A 68 10.39 -1.35 -25.08
N GLU A 69 10.33 -2.42 -24.28
CA GLU A 69 9.85 -3.71 -24.72
C GLU A 69 8.34 -3.76 -24.92
N LYS A 70 7.93 -4.63 -25.86
CA LYS A 70 6.53 -4.87 -26.18
C LYS A 70 5.71 -5.28 -24.95
N ALA A 71 6.31 -6.07 -24.06
CA ALA A 71 5.69 -6.53 -22.82
C ALA A 71 5.23 -5.35 -21.94
N TRP A 72 5.99 -4.26 -21.90
CA TRP A 72 5.64 -3.04 -21.20
C TRP A 72 4.68 -2.17 -22.00
N GLU A 73 4.86 -2.02 -23.30
CA GLU A 73 3.96 -1.24 -24.15
C GLU A 73 2.49 -1.68 -23.97
N ASP A 74 2.26 -3.00 -23.94
CA ASP A 74 0.90 -3.58 -23.84
C ASP A 74 0.30 -3.51 -22.43
N ALA A 75 1.13 -3.55 -21.39
CA ALA A 75 0.64 -3.59 -20.02
C ALA A 75 -0.01 -2.25 -19.62
N PRO A 76 -1.19 -2.27 -18.98
CA PRO A 76 -1.82 -1.04 -18.50
C PRO A 76 -0.99 -0.41 -17.39
N TRP A 77 -0.96 0.92 -17.33
CA TRP A 77 -0.46 1.63 -16.16
C TRP A 77 -1.39 1.45 -14.96
N THR A 78 -0.85 1.50 -13.75
CA THR A 78 -1.64 1.81 -12.56
C THR A 78 -2.24 3.21 -12.68
N ASP A 79 -3.23 3.52 -11.84
CA ASP A 79 -3.55 4.91 -11.56
C ASP A 79 -2.32 5.66 -11.05
N ARG A 80 -2.32 6.98 -11.24
CA ARG A 80 -1.30 7.88 -10.69
C ARG A 80 -1.18 7.69 -9.17
N PHE A 81 0.04 7.78 -8.66
CA PHE A 81 0.29 7.77 -7.23
C PHE A 81 -0.34 9.02 -6.59
N VAL A 82 -0.75 8.88 -5.34
CA VAL A 82 -1.40 9.92 -4.52
C VAL A 82 -0.61 10.10 -3.24
N ASP A 83 -0.88 11.16 -2.48
CA ASP A 83 -0.37 11.27 -1.12
C ASP A 83 -0.79 10.05 -0.29
N ILE A 84 0.14 9.52 0.52
CA ILE A 84 -0.09 8.33 1.36
C ILE A 84 -1.32 8.45 2.28
N GLN A 85 -1.72 9.67 2.63
CA GLN A 85 -2.88 9.94 3.47
C GLN A 85 -4.21 9.95 2.68
N GLY A 86 -4.17 10.01 1.34
CA GLY A 86 -5.33 9.93 0.46
C GLY A 86 -5.60 11.22 -0.34
N GLU A 87 -6.68 11.22 -1.11
CA GLU A 87 -7.01 12.28 -2.09
C GLU A 87 -7.34 13.65 -1.49
N ASP A 88 -7.67 13.71 -0.19
CA ASP A 88 -7.94 14.96 0.53
C ASP A 88 -6.66 15.76 0.84
N TYR A 89 -5.48 15.21 0.55
CA TYR A 89 -4.17 15.81 0.76
C TYR A 89 -3.59 16.34 -0.56
N PRO A 90 -2.56 17.21 -0.51
CA PRO A 90 -1.99 17.82 -1.71
C PRO A 90 -1.63 16.79 -2.79
N THR A 91 -2.03 17.06 -4.03
CA THR A 91 -1.65 16.22 -5.16
C THR A 91 -0.12 16.17 -5.30
N PRO A 92 0.49 14.98 -5.52
CA PRO A 92 1.92 14.85 -5.79
C PRO A 92 2.44 15.85 -6.81
N ARG A 93 3.60 16.46 -6.54
CA ARG A 93 4.21 17.47 -7.41
C ARG A 93 4.63 16.89 -8.76
N TYR A 94 4.96 15.60 -8.77
CA TYR A 94 5.40 14.89 -9.95
C TYR A 94 4.55 13.66 -10.20
N GLU A 95 4.53 13.20 -11.45
CA GLU A 95 3.80 12.00 -11.82
C GLU A 95 4.61 10.74 -11.50
N THR A 96 3.90 9.73 -11.00
CA THR A 96 4.48 8.41 -10.75
C THR A 96 3.43 7.35 -11.03
N TYR A 97 3.83 6.31 -11.76
CA TYR A 97 3.00 5.20 -12.19
C TYR A 97 3.81 3.90 -12.14
N ALA A 98 3.12 2.77 -12.05
CA ALA A 98 3.73 1.46 -12.17
C ALA A 98 3.06 0.59 -13.25
N LYS A 99 3.77 -0.42 -13.75
CA LYS A 99 3.23 -1.54 -14.55
C LYS A 99 3.68 -2.85 -13.93
N LEU A 100 2.91 -3.90 -14.16
CA LEU A 100 3.28 -5.23 -13.74
C LEU A 100 3.07 -6.25 -14.86
N ARG A 101 4.00 -7.22 -14.94
CA ARG A 101 3.89 -8.45 -15.73
C ARG A 101 4.36 -9.62 -14.87
N TRP A 102 4.16 -10.87 -15.30
CA TRP A 102 4.69 -12.02 -14.58
C TRP A 102 5.02 -13.19 -15.50
N ASP A 103 5.89 -14.10 -15.06
CA ASP A 103 6.12 -15.40 -15.71
C ASP A 103 6.14 -16.53 -14.65
N ASP A 104 6.70 -17.70 -14.97
CA ASP A 104 6.74 -18.80 -13.99
C ASP A 104 7.78 -18.62 -12.86
N THR A 105 8.60 -17.57 -12.91
CA THR A 105 9.69 -17.32 -11.98
C THR A 105 9.58 -15.98 -11.25
N TYR A 106 9.17 -14.93 -11.97
CA TYR A 106 9.26 -13.55 -11.54
C TYR A 106 7.91 -12.82 -11.63
N LEU A 107 7.67 -11.96 -10.64
CA LEU A 107 6.83 -10.78 -10.82
C LEU A 107 7.71 -9.67 -11.36
N TYR A 108 7.35 -9.13 -12.51
CA TYR A 108 8.02 -7.97 -13.08
C TYR A 108 7.29 -6.70 -12.66
N VAL A 109 8.05 -5.71 -12.19
CA VAL A 109 7.53 -4.39 -11.83
C VAL A 109 8.32 -3.34 -12.58
N ALA A 110 7.60 -2.43 -13.25
CA ALA A 110 8.18 -1.24 -13.84
C ALA A 110 7.65 0.00 -13.14
N GLY A 111 8.51 0.97 -12.85
CA GLY A 111 8.17 2.27 -12.31
C GLY A 111 8.55 3.38 -13.28
N TYR A 112 7.65 4.34 -13.49
CA TYR A 112 7.98 5.61 -14.14
C TYR A 112 7.85 6.73 -13.11
N LEU A 113 8.92 7.51 -12.95
CA LEU A 113 9.01 8.59 -11.97
C LEU A 113 9.41 9.87 -12.70
N GLN A 114 8.46 10.79 -12.90
CA GLN A 114 8.80 12.14 -13.33
C GLN A 114 9.64 12.80 -12.22
N GLU A 115 10.80 13.33 -12.58
CA GLU A 115 11.73 13.90 -11.62
C GLU A 115 12.63 14.92 -12.33
N PRO A 116 12.53 16.22 -12.01
CA PRO A 116 13.49 17.22 -12.47
C PRO A 116 14.82 17.20 -11.71
N ASP A 117 14.85 16.73 -10.47
CA ASP A 117 15.98 16.86 -9.55
C ASP A 117 16.53 15.49 -9.13
N VAL A 118 17.01 14.67 -10.09
CA VAL A 118 17.44 13.29 -9.78
C VAL A 118 18.71 13.30 -8.93
N PHE A 119 18.61 12.81 -7.70
CA PHE A 119 19.73 12.67 -6.77
C PHE A 119 19.77 11.29 -6.10
N ALA A 120 20.96 10.71 -6.02
CA ALA A 120 21.20 9.43 -5.38
C ALA A 120 22.65 9.31 -4.87
N ASN A 121 22.83 9.21 -3.55
CA ASN A 121 24.12 9.19 -2.87
C ASN A 121 24.38 7.90 -2.08
N GLN A 122 23.34 7.10 -1.82
CA GLN A 122 23.45 5.77 -1.24
C GLN A 122 23.99 4.82 -2.30
N THR A 123 25.19 4.27 -2.08
CA THR A 123 25.85 3.37 -3.05
C THR A 123 26.11 1.97 -2.51
N LYS A 124 25.74 1.70 -1.26
CA LYS A 124 25.99 0.42 -0.60
C LYS A 124 24.69 -0.37 -0.64
N HIS A 125 24.78 -1.63 -1.09
CA HIS A 125 23.70 -2.60 -0.89
C HIS A 125 23.28 -2.62 0.58
N ASP A 126 21.97 -2.62 0.82
CA ASP A 126 21.32 -2.53 2.14
C ASP A 126 21.64 -1.27 2.96
N SER A 127 21.92 -0.16 2.28
CA SER A 127 21.87 1.15 2.93
C SER A 127 20.44 1.68 2.99
N VAL A 128 20.20 2.71 3.80
CA VAL A 128 18.87 3.31 3.98
C VAL A 128 18.53 4.13 2.72
N VAL A 129 17.95 3.47 1.71
CA VAL A 129 17.84 3.97 0.32
C VAL A 129 16.87 5.14 0.23
N PHE A 130 15.78 5.16 1.01
CA PHE A 130 14.82 6.27 1.06
C PHE A 130 15.41 7.66 1.37
N GLN A 131 16.69 7.75 1.75
CA GLN A 131 17.38 9.04 1.85
C GLN A 131 17.66 9.72 0.50
N ASP A 132 17.50 9.01 -0.62
CA ASP A 132 17.66 9.50 -1.99
C ASP A 132 16.28 9.67 -2.69
N ASN A 133 16.28 9.95 -3.99
CA ASN A 133 15.13 9.56 -4.81
C ASN A 133 15.01 8.04 -4.80
N ASP A 134 13.85 7.55 -4.39
CA ASP A 134 13.65 6.14 -4.09
C ASP A 134 12.27 5.64 -4.56
N PHE A 135 12.24 4.38 -5.00
CA PHE A 135 11.04 3.67 -5.40
C PHE A 135 10.96 2.34 -4.63
N GLU A 136 9.82 2.09 -4.01
CA GLU A 136 9.66 0.96 -3.11
C GLU A 136 8.54 0.03 -3.60
N VAL A 137 8.72 -1.28 -3.40
CA VAL A 137 7.74 -2.33 -3.67
C VAL A 137 7.46 -3.12 -2.39
N PHE A 138 6.19 -3.22 -2.04
CA PHE A 138 5.73 -3.90 -0.83
C PHE A 138 4.81 -5.06 -1.18
N THR A 139 5.06 -6.27 -0.66
CA THR A 139 4.24 -7.45 -0.97
C THR A 139 3.84 -8.25 0.27
N ASP A 140 2.55 -8.60 0.36
CA ASP A 140 1.99 -9.54 1.33
C ASP A 140 1.15 -10.58 0.55
N PRO A 141 1.81 -11.64 0.03
CA PRO A 141 1.15 -12.64 -0.82
C PRO A 141 -0.02 -13.37 -0.17
N ASP A 142 0.04 -13.59 1.15
CA ASP A 142 -1.01 -14.28 1.91
C ASP A 142 -2.11 -13.33 2.42
N GLY A 143 -1.85 -12.02 2.40
CA GLY A 143 -2.73 -11.01 2.96
C GLY A 143 -2.89 -11.12 4.49
N ASN A 144 -1.95 -11.77 5.18
CA ASN A 144 -2.01 -12.08 6.61
C ASN A 144 -1.37 -10.99 7.49
N THR A 145 -0.82 -9.95 6.86
CA THR A 145 -0.09 -8.81 7.43
C THR A 145 1.25 -9.13 8.10
N HIS A 146 1.75 -10.36 7.98
CA HIS A 146 2.97 -10.86 8.62
C HIS A 146 3.94 -11.38 7.57
N HIS A 147 5.23 -11.38 7.89
CA HIS A 147 6.31 -11.80 6.98
C HIS A 147 6.20 -11.17 5.58
N TYR A 148 5.71 -9.93 5.50
CA TYR A 148 5.60 -9.21 4.25
C TYR A 148 6.97 -8.69 3.83
N LYS A 149 7.16 -8.49 2.53
CA LYS A 149 8.45 -8.07 1.96
C LYS A 149 8.39 -6.62 1.53
N GLU A 150 9.54 -5.99 1.62
CA GLU A 150 9.82 -4.65 1.14
C GLU A 150 11.10 -4.71 0.31
N PHE A 151 11.10 -3.92 -0.76
CA PHE A 151 12.23 -3.72 -1.64
C PHE A 151 12.31 -2.23 -1.97
N GLU A 152 13.47 -1.62 -1.79
CA GLU A 152 13.78 -0.23 -2.12
C GLU A 152 14.84 -0.17 -3.23
N ILE A 153 14.78 0.87 -4.06
CA ILE A 153 15.77 1.13 -5.11
C ILE A 153 15.89 2.62 -5.43
N ASN A 154 17.12 3.13 -5.45
CA ASN A 154 17.39 4.50 -5.88
C ASN A 154 17.73 4.61 -7.37
N ALA A 155 17.83 5.85 -7.86
CA ALA A 155 18.10 6.15 -9.26
C ALA A 155 19.43 5.60 -9.83
N ILE A 156 20.38 5.17 -8.98
CA ILE A 156 21.64 4.54 -9.39
C ILE A 156 21.67 3.02 -9.14
N ASN A 157 20.48 2.40 -9.04
CA ASN A 157 20.31 0.95 -8.90
C ASN A 157 20.92 0.37 -7.62
N THR A 158 21.03 1.16 -6.55
CA THR A 158 21.35 0.64 -5.21
C THR A 158 20.06 0.11 -4.60
N THR A 159 20.11 -1.13 -4.14
CA THR A 159 18.96 -1.89 -3.66
C THR A 159 19.03 -2.16 -2.17
N TRP A 160 17.86 -2.35 -1.58
CA TRP A 160 17.70 -2.89 -0.23
C TRP A 160 16.45 -3.77 -0.20
N ASP A 161 16.59 -5.02 0.20
CA ASP A 161 15.46 -5.91 0.43
C ASP A 161 15.41 -6.40 1.87
N LEU A 162 14.19 -6.54 2.37
CA LEU A 162 13.96 -6.90 3.75
C LEU A 162 12.63 -7.61 3.94
N GLU A 163 12.61 -8.46 4.97
CA GLU A 163 11.39 -9.07 5.48
C GLU A 163 10.94 -8.36 6.76
N LEU A 164 9.64 -8.11 6.85
CA LEU A 164 9.00 -7.56 8.04
C LEU A 164 8.16 -8.64 8.69
N SER A 165 8.56 -9.02 9.90
CA SER A 165 7.85 -10.02 10.72
C SER A 165 6.36 -9.68 10.91
N LYS A 166 6.04 -8.40 11.16
CA LYS A 166 4.68 -7.84 11.30
C LYS A 166 4.71 -6.31 11.27
N PRO A 167 3.57 -5.59 11.31
CA PRO A 167 3.57 -4.13 11.32
C PRO A 167 4.35 -3.56 12.51
N TYR A 168 5.09 -2.45 12.31
CA TYR A 168 5.85 -1.81 13.39
C TYR A 168 4.99 -1.38 14.58
N LEU A 169 3.76 -0.92 14.30
CA LEU A 169 2.78 -0.57 15.35
C LEU A 169 2.36 -1.78 16.22
N ASN A 170 2.68 -3.00 15.78
CA ASN A 170 2.49 -4.26 16.49
C ASN A 170 3.80 -4.84 17.06
N GLY A 171 4.87 -4.04 17.10
CA GLY A 171 6.18 -4.47 17.61
C GLY A 171 6.95 -5.38 16.65
N GLY A 172 6.63 -5.32 15.36
CA GLY A 172 7.41 -5.99 14.32
C GLY A 172 8.79 -5.36 14.13
N ASN A 173 9.67 -6.09 13.46
CA ASN A 173 11.03 -5.64 13.12
C ASN A 173 11.33 -5.97 11.66
N ALA A 174 12.17 -5.13 11.04
CA ALA A 174 12.85 -5.41 9.78
C ALA A 174 13.98 -6.40 9.96
N ASN A 175 14.03 -7.38 9.06
CA ASN A 175 15.14 -8.29 8.86
C ASN A 175 15.81 -7.96 7.53
N SER A 176 16.80 -7.07 7.58
CA SER A 176 17.66 -6.71 6.45
C SER A 176 18.75 -7.74 6.14
N SER A 177 18.72 -8.93 6.78
CA SER A 177 19.60 -10.05 6.43
C SER A 177 18.90 -11.09 5.56
N TRP A 178 17.60 -10.92 5.31
CA TRP A 178 16.87 -11.68 4.31
C TRP A 178 17.17 -11.10 2.94
N GLU A 179 17.33 -11.98 1.95
CA GLU A 179 17.84 -11.62 0.62
C GLU A 179 17.05 -12.31 -0.50
N MET A 180 16.88 -11.64 -1.63
CA MET A 180 16.38 -12.20 -2.89
C MET A 180 17.50 -12.42 -3.93
N PRO A 181 18.33 -13.48 -3.79
CA PRO A 181 19.59 -13.61 -4.54
C PRO A 181 19.44 -13.77 -6.07
N THR A 182 18.23 -14.01 -6.57
CA THR A 182 17.95 -14.17 -8.01
C THR A 182 17.14 -13.03 -8.59
N MET A 183 16.87 -12.00 -7.80
CA MET A 183 16.26 -10.76 -8.24
C MET A 183 17.14 -10.07 -9.28
N LYS A 184 16.50 -9.36 -10.20
CA LYS A 184 17.17 -8.45 -11.14
C LYS A 184 16.59 -7.06 -10.98
N SER A 185 17.43 -6.05 -11.15
CA SER A 185 17.05 -4.64 -11.10
C SER A 185 17.81 -3.83 -12.15
N GLY A 186 17.13 -2.85 -12.72
CA GLY A 186 17.71 -1.89 -13.64
C GLY A 186 17.06 -0.53 -13.45
N THR A 187 17.84 0.54 -13.62
CA THR A 187 17.33 1.91 -13.64
C THR A 187 17.84 2.66 -14.87
N PHE A 188 17.00 3.55 -15.39
CA PHE A 188 17.40 4.48 -16.44
C PHE A 188 17.03 5.91 -16.02
N VAL A 189 17.96 6.85 -16.23
CA VAL A 189 17.76 8.27 -15.93
C VAL A 189 17.89 9.08 -17.21
N GLU A 190 16.85 9.83 -17.56
CA GLU A 190 16.89 10.77 -18.68
C GLU A 190 17.54 12.08 -18.22
N GLY A 191 18.88 12.07 -18.17
CA GLY A 191 19.73 13.19 -17.77
C GLY A 191 20.82 12.78 -16.77
N PRO A 192 21.60 13.73 -16.24
CA PRO A 192 22.64 13.43 -15.25
C PRO A 192 22.04 13.19 -13.86
N VAL A 193 22.61 12.25 -13.09
CA VAL A 193 22.32 12.10 -11.65
C VAL A 193 23.22 13.04 -10.85
N ASN A 194 22.71 13.59 -9.75
CA ASN A 194 23.44 14.47 -8.82
C ASN A 194 23.97 15.77 -9.47
N ASN A 195 23.31 16.28 -10.51
CA ASN A 195 23.70 17.53 -11.16
C ASN A 195 22.55 18.56 -11.15
N PRO A 196 22.49 19.45 -10.14
CA PRO A 196 21.42 20.44 -9.99
C PRO A 196 21.50 21.60 -11.00
N LEU A 197 22.44 21.57 -11.95
CA LEU A 197 22.55 22.56 -13.02
C LEU A 197 21.82 22.12 -14.29
N VAL A 198 21.44 20.85 -14.39
CA VAL A 198 20.77 20.28 -15.56
C VAL A 198 19.55 19.50 -15.08
N PRO A 199 18.34 20.08 -15.18
CA PRO A 199 17.12 19.38 -14.81
C PRO A 199 16.93 18.10 -15.63
N ASN A 200 16.55 17.02 -14.94
CA ASN A 200 16.13 15.77 -15.52
C ASN A 200 14.67 15.86 -16.02
N LYS A 201 14.19 14.79 -16.67
CA LYS A 201 12.78 14.66 -17.03
C LYS A 201 12.09 13.60 -16.18
N TYR A 202 12.71 12.43 -16.13
CA TYR A 202 12.23 11.26 -15.41
C TYR A 202 13.38 10.29 -15.18
N TRP A 203 13.10 9.33 -14.32
CA TRP A 203 13.83 8.07 -14.27
C TRP A 203 12.84 6.91 -14.23
N THR A 204 13.31 5.74 -14.61
CA THR A 204 12.53 4.51 -14.66
C THR A 204 13.24 3.41 -13.90
N VAL A 205 12.42 2.49 -13.40
CA VAL A 205 12.83 1.30 -12.65
C VAL A 205 12.26 0.09 -13.39
N GLU A 206 13.06 -0.96 -13.50
CA GLU A 206 12.60 -2.30 -13.81
C GLU A 206 13.10 -3.30 -12.78
N LEU A 207 12.23 -4.22 -12.38
CA LEU A 207 12.51 -5.26 -11.40
C LEU A 207 11.98 -6.59 -11.91
N ALA A 208 12.74 -7.66 -11.67
CA ALA A 208 12.25 -9.02 -11.71
C ALA A 208 12.37 -9.64 -10.31
N LEU A 209 11.26 -9.67 -9.58
CA LEU A 209 11.18 -10.13 -8.19
C LEU A 209 10.83 -11.63 -8.16
N PRO A 210 11.69 -12.51 -7.61
CA PRO A 210 11.47 -13.95 -7.68
C PRO A 210 10.32 -14.36 -6.75
N PHE A 211 9.32 -15.07 -7.28
CA PHE A 211 8.16 -15.50 -6.49
C PHE A 211 8.55 -16.31 -5.25
N LYS A 212 9.56 -17.19 -5.38
CA LYS A 212 10.08 -17.99 -4.26
C LYS A 212 10.62 -17.14 -3.10
N GLY A 213 11.21 -15.98 -3.40
CA GLY A 213 11.64 -15.04 -2.36
C GLY A 213 10.43 -14.39 -1.71
N MET A 214 9.53 -13.83 -2.51
CA MET A 214 8.36 -13.10 -2.00
C MET A 214 7.44 -13.97 -1.12
N ILE A 215 7.31 -15.26 -1.40
CA ILE A 215 6.49 -16.18 -0.58
C ILE A 215 7.27 -16.85 0.58
N HIS A 216 8.51 -16.43 0.87
CA HIS A 216 9.24 -16.94 2.04
C HIS A 216 8.43 -16.67 3.31
N ASP A 217 8.30 -17.69 4.18
CA ASP A 217 7.46 -17.68 5.38
C ASP A 217 5.96 -17.37 5.17
N CYS A 218 5.49 -17.43 3.92
CA CYS A 218 4.06 -17.52 3.62
C CYS A 218 3.57 -18.96 3.77
N THR A 219 2.30 -19.10 4.13
CA THR A 219 1.62 -20.37 4.42
C THR A 219 0.57 -20.75 3.36
N VAL A 220 0.09 -19.80 2.55
CA VAL A 220 -1.01 -20.01 1.60
C VAL A 220 -0.58 -19.77 0.15
N ALA A 221 0.25 -18.76 -0.10
CA ALA A 221 0.66 -18.32 -1.42
C ALA A 221 1.52 -19.37 -2.13
N MET A 222 1.36 -19.44 -3.45
CA MET A 222 2.10 -20.35 -4.30
C MET A 222 3.08 -19.59 -5.20
N ALA A 223 4.18 -20.25 -5.54
CA ALA A 223 5.17 -19.77 -6.49
C ALA A 223 5.40 -20.84 -7.59
N PRO A 224 5.03 -20.57 -8.86
CA PRO A 224 4.35 -19.36 -9.34
C PRO A 224 2.87 -19.31 -8.91
N PRO A 225 2.24 -18.11 -8.93
CA PRO A 225 0.81 -17.95 -8.72
C PRO A 225 0.00 -18.56 -9.86
N LYS A 226 -1.26 -18.89 -9.58
CA LYS A 226 -2.24 -19.39 -10.57
C LYS A 226 -3.10 -18.26 -11.11
N HIS A 227 -3.75 -18.51 -12.25
CA HIS A 227 -4.81 -17.64 -12.75
C HIS A 227 -5.87 -17.40 -11.67
N GLY A 228 -6.16 -16.13 -11.38
CA GLY A 228 -7.15 -15.71 -10.40
C GLY A 228 -6.60 -15.56 -8.98
N ASP A 229 -5.37 -16.00 -8.68
CA ASP A 229 -4.74 -15.73 -7.40
C ASP A 229 -4.62 -14.22 -7.16
N GLN A 230 -4.73 -13.80 -5.90
CA GLN A 230 -4.69 -12.39 -5.51
C GLN A 230 -3.70 -12.15 -4.40
N TRP A 231 -2.84 -11.15 -4.57
CA TRP A 231 -1.86 -10.74 -3.57
C TRP A 231 -2.09 -9.29 -3.15
N ARG A 232 -1.70 -8.97 -1.91
CA ARG A 232 -1.60 -7.59 -1.46
C ARG A 232 -0.26 -7.03 -1.94
N ILE A 233 -0.30 -5.88 -2.58
CA ILE A 233 0.89 -5.19 -3.07
C ILE A 233 0.67 -3.68 -3.04
N ASN A 234 1.74 -2.94 -2.81
CA ASN A 234 1.71 -1.51 -3.06
C ASN A 234 3.08 -1.00 -3.48
N PHE A 235 3.09 0.23 -3.94
CA PHE A 235 4.27 0.93 -4.41
C PHE A 235 4.35 2.29 -3.73
N SER A 236 5.57 2.73 -3.46
CA SER A 236 5.83 4.03 -2.85
C SER A 236 6.94 4.74 -3.62
N ARG A 237 6.90 6.06 -3.57
CA ARG A 237 7.98 6.97 -3.91
C ARG A 237 8.22 7.84 -2.69
N VAL A 238 9.45 7.84 -2.21
CA VAL A 238 9.92 8.81 -1.23
C VAL A 238 10.52 9.99 -1.97
N GLU A 239 9.96 11.17 -1.71
CA GLU A 239 10.27 12.38 -2.43
C GLU A 239 10.76 13.47 -1.48
N TRP A 240 12.03 13.87 -1.61
CA TRP A 240 12.60 14.92 -0.79
C TRP A 240 12.53 16.27 -1.47
N HIS A 241 12.23 17.31 -0.69
CA HIS A 241 12.49 18.68 -1.11
C HIS A 241 13.99 18.94 -1.11
N VAL A 242 14.57 19.23 -2.28
CA VAL A 242 15.97 19.59 -2.42
C VAL A 242 16.14 21.01 -2.98
N LYS A 243 17.33 21.57 -2.78
CA LYS A 243 17.77 22.85 -3.35
C LYS A 243 19.19 22.71 -3.89
N ASN A 244 19.51 23.49 -4.93
CA ASN A 244 20.88 23.64 -5.40
C ASN A 244 21.66 24.52 -4.42
N VAL A 245 22.72 23.98 -3.84
CA VAL A 245 23.72 24.73 -3.07
C VAL A 245 25.07 24.48 -3.71
N ASN A 246 25.70 25.50 -4.29
CA ASN A 246 27.03 25.40 -4.88
C ASN A 246 27.24 24.19 -5.82
N GLY A 247 26.23 23.84 -6.63
CA GLY A 247 26.34 22.77 -7.61
C GLY A 247 26.08 21.35 -7.08
N HIS A 248 25.53 21.20 -5.86
CA HIS A 248 25.02 19.92 -5.35
C HIS A 248 23.62 20.08 -4.76
N TYR A 249 22.87 18.97 -4.69
CA TYR A 249 21.58 18.92 -4.02
C TYR A 249 21.77 18.88 -2.50
N GLU A 250 21.05 19.74 -1.79
CA GLU A 250 20.86 19.64 -0.34
C GLU A 250 19.37 19.54 -0.03
N LYS A 251 18.98 18.66 0.91
CA LYS A 251 17.61 18.62 1.43
C LYS A 251 17.25 19.95 2.11
N VAL A 252 16.02 20.40 1.91
CA VAL A 252 15.52 21.63 2.54
C VAL A 252 15.34 21.37 4.05
N PRO A 253 16.05 22.09 4.93
CA PRO A 253 16.00 21.82 6.36
C PRO A 253 14.59 22.02 6.95
N GLY A 254 14.16 21.07 7.77
CA GLY A 254 12.89 21.14 8.50
C GLY A 254 11.66 20.75 7.70
N LEU A 255 11.82 20.37 6.43
CA LEU A 255 10.75 19.72 5.66
C LEU A 255 10.92 18.20 5.72
N PRO A 256 9.84 17.45 6.00
CA PRO A 256 9.86 16.00 5.84
C PRO A 256 9.86 15.63 4.35
N GLU A 257 10.11 14.36 4.08
CA GLU A 257 9.82 13.74 2.80
C GLU A 257 8.32 13.68 2.52
N ASP A 258 7.96 13.86 1.25
CA ASP A 258 6.66 13.53 0.72
C ASP A 258 6.63 12.01 0.45
N ASN A 259 5.56 11.33 0.87
CA ASN A 259 5.35 9.91 0.61
C ASN A 259 4.19 9.73 -0.36
N TRP A 260 4.48 9.31 -1.59
CA TRP A 260 3.47 9.13 -2.62
C TRP A 260 3.33 7.65 -2.97
N VAL A 261 2.11 7.14 -3.00
CA VAL A 261 1.84 5.71 -3.13
C VAL A 261 0.78 5.41 -4.17
N TRP A 262 0.78 4.18 -4.70
CA TRP A 262 -0.30 3.75 -5.58
C TRP A 262 -1.64 3.68 -4.84
N SER A 263 -1.78 2.79 -3.86
CA SER A 263 -2.95 2.69 -2.98
C SER A 263 -2.71 3.48 -1.69
N PRO A 264 -3.58 4.44 -1.30
CA PRO A 264 -3.38 5.24 -0.10
C PRO A 264 -3.50 4.40 1.17
N GLN A 265 -2.71 4.77 2.18
CA GLN A 265 -2.72 4.13 3.49
C GLN A 265 -3.56 4.88 4.52
N HIS A 266 -4.00 6.11 4.22
CA HIS A 266 -4.74 6.99 5.13
C HIS A 266 -4.01 7.28 6.44
N SER A 267 -2.68 7.20 6.39
CA SER A 267 -1.73 7.49 7.46
C SER A 267 -0.35 7.59 6.80
N ILE A 268 0.54 8.43 7.32
CA ILE A 268 1.97 8.41 6.94
C ILE A 268 2.61 7.17 7.58
N ASN A 269 2.29 6.00 7.04
CA ASN A 269 2.74 4.69 7.49
C ASN A 269 2.50 3.66 6.38
N MET A 270 3.57 3.29 5.69
CA MET A 270 3.51 2.32 4.59
C MET A 270 3.36 0.87 5.08
N HIS A 271 3.70 0.60 6.34
CA HIS A 271 3.64 -0.72 6.98
C HIS A 271 2.24 -1.06 7.52
N LEU A 272 1.23 -0.94 6.65
CA LEU A 272 -0.17 -1.32 6.88
C LEU A 272 -0.65 -2.27 5.75
N PRO A 273 -0.17 -3.53 5.70
CA PRO A 273 -0.47 -4.44 4.58
C PRO A 273 -1.96 -4.64 4.29
N GLU A 274 -2.80 -4.52 5.32
CA GLU A 274 -4.25 -4.60 5.22
C GLU A 274 -4.92 -3.44 4.49
N ARG A 275 -4.15 -2.42 4.08
CA ARG A 275 -4.60 -1.28 3.25
C ARG A 275 -3.95 -1.20 1.87
N TRP A 276 -2.93 -2.02 1.60
CA TRP A 276 -2.29 -2.13 0.29
C TRP A 276 -3.25 -2.48 -0.84
N GLY A 277 -2.85 -2.17 -2.08
CA GLY A 277 -3.61 -2.56 -3.25
C GLY A 277 -3.71 -4.07 -3.41
N ILE A 278 -4.54 -4.51 -4.34
CA ILE A 278 -4.73 -5.93 -4.66
C ILE A 278 -4.38 -6.15 -6.13
N ILE A 279 -3.43 -7.03 -6.40
CA ILE A 279 -3.21 -7.56 -7.75
C ILE A 279 -3.95 -8.88 -7.94
N GLN A 280 -4.46 -9.13 -9.15
CA GLN A 280 -4.98 -10.43 -9.57
C GLN A 280 -4.16 -10.97 -10.75
N PHE A 281 -3.62 -12.18 -10.61
CA PHE A 281 -2.85 -12.83 -11.66
C PHE A 281 -3.75 -13.35 -12.77
N SER A 282 -3.39 -13.08 -14.03
CA SER A 282 -4.10 -13.53 -15.21
C SER A 282 -3.15 -14.21 -16.19
N THR A 283 -3.58 -15.35 -16.72
CA THR A 283 -2.96 -16.05 -17.86
C THR A 283 -3.61 -15.70 -19.20
N ASP A 284 -4.66 -14.88 -19.19
CA ASP A 284 -5.35 -14.45 -20.40
C ASP A 284 -4.57 -13.33 -21.11
N PRO A 285 -4.89 -12.99 -22.36
CA PRO A 285 -4.30 -11.85 -23.03
C PRO A 285 -4.47 -10.53 -22.25
N VAL A 286 -3.52 -9.61 -22.46
CA VAL A 286 -3.56 -8.30 -21.80
C VAL A 286 -4.89 -7.58 -22.08
N ASN A 287 -5.44 -6.95 -21.04
CA ASN A 287 -6.71 -6.21 -21.05
C ASN A 287 -7.99 -7.04 -21.29
N THR A 288 -7.94 -8.39 -21.28
CA THR A 288 -9.16 -9.21 -21.42
C THR A 288 -9.79 -9.65 -20.10
N THR A 289 -9.04 -9.60 -19.00
CA THR A 289 -9.50 -10.04 -17.68
C THR A 289 -10.03 -8.87 -16.87
N LYS A 290 -11.22 -9.02 -16.32
CA LYS A 290 -11.78 -8.08 -15.34
C LYS A 290 -11.43 -8.55 -13.93
N PHE A 291 -10.90 -7.65 -13.11
CA PHE A 291 -10.67 -7.91 -11.69
C PHE A 291 -11.95 -8.43 -11.02
N GLN A 292 -11.83 -9.49 -10.23
CA GLN A 292 -12.94 -10.09 -9.48
C GLN A 292 -12.67 -9.94 -7.99
N PRO A 293 -13.39 -9.08 -7.26
CA PRO A 293 -13.20 -8.98 -5.81
C PRO A 293 -13.35 -10.35 -5.13
N SER A 294 -12.42 -10.65 -4.21
CA SER A 294 -12.49 -11.91 -3.47
C SER A 294 -13.85 -12.04 -2.76
N PRO A 295 -14.52 -13.20 -2.82
CA PRO A 295 -15.77 -13.42 -2.10
C PRO A 295 -15.60 -13.35 -0.57
N ASN A 296 -14.35 -13.43 -0.07
CA ASN A 296 -14.01 -13.23 1.34
C ASN A 296 -13.77 -11.76 1.72
N TRP A 297 -13.84 -10.81 0.78
CA TRP A 297 -13.62 -9.39 1.07
C TRP A 297 -14.49 -8.87 2.24
N PRO A 298 -15.80 -9.18 2.32
CA PRO A 298 -16.59 -8.80 3.48
C PRO A 298 -16.01 -9.30 4.80
N VAL A 299 -15.58 -10.56 4.85
CA VAL A 299 -14.97 -11.14 6.07
C VAL A 299 -13.68 -10.40 6.41
N TYR A 300 -12.79 -10.19 5.44
CA TYR A 300 -11.52 -9.48 5.63
C TYR A 300 -11.73 -8.06 6.19
N SER A 301 -12.58 -7.26 5.52
CA SER A 301 -12.84 -5.88 5.96
C SER A 301 -13.44 -5.83 7.37
N ASN A 302 -14.34 -6.76 7.71
CA ASN A 302 -14.92 -6.82 9.06
C ASN A 302 -13.86 -7.10 10.14
N LEU A 303 -12.87 -7.96 9.85
CA LEU A 303 -11.76 -8.23 10.78
C LEU A 303 -10.88 -6.99 10.97
N VAL A 304 -10.53 -6.30 9.88
CA VAL A 304 -9.71 -5.08 9.90
C VAL A 304 -10.41 -3.96 10.69
N GLU A 305 -11.69 -3.70 10.41
CA GLU A 305 -12.49 -2.70 11.13
C GLU A 305 -12.59 -3.02 12.62
N LEU A 306 -12.83 -4.29 12.95
CA LEU A 306 -12.87 -4.73 14.34
C LEU A 306 -11.55 -4.47 15.05
N TYR A 307 -10.44 -4.90 14.45
CA TYR A 307 -9.12 -4.72 15.03
C TYR A 307 -8.81 -3.24 15.26
N ASN A 308 -9.14 -2.37 14.30
CA ASN A 308 -8.92 -0.93 14.42
C ASN A 308 -9.74 -0.34 15.58
N ALA A 309 -10.99 -0.77 15.72
CA ALA A 309 -11.85 -0.34 16.82
C ALA A 309 -11.34 -0.82 18.19
N GLU A 310 -10.87 -2.07 18.29
CA GLU A 310 -10.23 -2.62 19.49
C GLU A 310 -8.96 -1.85 19.88
N LYS A 311 -8.07 -1.55 18.92
CA LYS A 311 -6.87 -0.75 19.18
C LYS A 311 -7.21 0.67 19.64
N LYS A 312 -8.21 1.30 19.04
CA LYS A 312 -8.70 2.62 19.48
C LYS A 312 -9.27 2.56 20.90
N PHE A 313 -10.09 1.54 21.20
CA PHE A 313 -10.65 1.33 22.53
C PHE A 313 -9.55 1.09 23.58
N PHE A 314 -8.59 0.21 23.28
CA PHE A 314 -7.45 -0.09 24.16
C PHE A 314 -6.60 1.14 24.45
N ALA A 315 -6.34 1.99 23.45
CA ALA A 315 -5.56 3.22 23.64
C ALA A 315 -6.16 4.19 24.67
N ILE A 316 -7.48 4.14 24.87
CA ILE A 316 -8.21 4.98 25.83
C ILE A 316 -8.40 4.28 27.18
N ASN A 317 -8.73 2.99 27.15
CA ASN A 317 -9.20 2.26 28.33
C ASN A 317 -8.13 1.35 28.98
N GLY A 318 -7.07 1.00 28.25
CA GLY A 318 -6.00 0.12 28.70
C GLY A 318 -6.32 -1.38 28.68
N TYR A 319 -7.43 -1.81 28.07
CA TYR A 319 -7.83 -3.21 27.89
C TYR A 319 -8.66 -3.41 26.61
N PHE A 320 -8.77 -4.65 26.12
CA PHE A 320 -9.64 -5.06 25.01
C PHE A 320 -11.01 -5.53 25.49
N THR A 321 -12.05 -5.47 24.66
CA THR A 321 -13.44 -5.75 25.09
C THR A 321 -14.21 -6.68 24.16
N SER A 322 -14.86 -7.71 24.70
CA SER A 322 -15.78 -8.54 23.89
C SER A 322 -17.14 -7.86 23.66
N ASN A 323 -17.39 -6.70 24.30
CA ASN A 323 -18.63 -5.96 24.14
C ASN A 323 -18.56 -5.00 22.93
N LEU A 324 -19.06 -5.46 21.79
CA LEU A 324 -19.07 -4.67 20.54
C LEU A 324 -19.81 -3.33 20.64
N THR A 325 -20.70 -3.12 21.62
CA THR A 325 -21.36 -1.81 21.79
C THR A 325 -20.44 -0.73 22.34
N GLN A 326 -19.28 -1.11 22.89
CA GLN A 326 -18.24 -0.20 23.35
C GLN A 326 -17.25 0.17 22.24
N LEU A 327 -17.28 -0.55 21.13
CA LEU A 327 -16.38 -0.35 20.00
C LEU A 327 -17.02 0.61 18.98
N GLU A 328 -16.21 1.51 18.45
CA GLU A 328 -16.60 2.38 17.34
C GLU A 328 -16.55 1.60 16.02
N LEU A 329 -17.60 0.81 15.78
CA LEU A 329 -17.71 -0.05 14.59
C LEU A 329 -18.69 0.53 13.57
N PRO A 330 -18.39 0.39 12.26
CA PRO A 330 -19.37 0.65 11.22
C PRO A 330 -20.62 -0.22 11.38
N ASP A 331 -21.74 0.33 10.92
CA ASP A 331 -23.06 -0.27 11.11
C ASP A 331 -23.19 -1.66 10.45
N TYR A 332 -22.48 -1.88 9.34
CA TYR A 332 -22.45 -3.17 8.65
C TYR A 332 -21.67 -4.25 9.41
N VAL A 333 -20.67 -3.87 10.21
CA VAL A 333 -19.92 -4.80 11.09
C VAL A 333 -20.74 -5.11 12.32
N ARG A 334 -21.16 -4.07 13.04
CA ARG A 334 -21.90 -4.18 14.31
C ARG A 334 -23.21 -4.96 14.17
N LYS A 335 -23.91 -4.79 13.04
CA LYS A 335 -25.19 -5.47 12.78
C LYS A 335 -25.05 -6.73 11.93
N GLY A 336 -23.82 -7.10 11.52
CA GLY A 336 -23.57 -8.26 10.67
C GLY A 336 -24.37 -8.22 9.37
N LYS A 337 -24.22 -7.16 8.57
CA LYS A 337 -24.96 -6.99 7.30
C LYS A 337 -24.34 -7.75 6.13
N CYS A 338 -23.03 -7.97 6.15
CA CYS A 338 -22.24 -8.46 5.02
C CYS A 338 -21.47 -9.76 5.33
N ALA A 339 -21.33 -10.04 6.62
CA ALA A 339 -20.78 -11.24 7.22
C ALA A 339 -21.42 -11.37 8.61
N SER A 340 -21.15 -12.46 9.34
CA SER A 340 -21.63 -12.57 10.71
C SER A 340 -21.11 -11.43 11.57
N VAL A 341 -21.88 -11.07 12.62
CA VAL A 341 -21.35 -10.21 13.68
C VAL A 341 -20.05 -10.83 14.21
N PRO A 342 -18.98 -10.04 14.42
CA PRO A 342 -17.71 -10.58 14.90
C PRO A 342 -17.85 -11.21 16.28
N HIS A 343 -17.16 -12.33 16.51
CA HIS A 343 -17.05 -12.95 17.82
C HIS A 343 -15.65 -12.68 18.39
N VAL A 344 -15.58 -11.94 19.50
CA VAL A 344 -14.33 -11.55 20.17
C VAL A 344 -14.13 -12.35 21.44
N ASN A 345 -12.95 -12.94 21.59
CA ASN A 345 -12.49 -13.59 22.81
C ASN A 345 -11.31 -12.80 23.40
N VAL A 346 -11.57 -12.08 24.49
CA VAL A 346 -10.53 -11.33 25.22
C VAL A 346 -9.78 -12.25 26.17
N ILE A 347 -8.46 -12.24 26.09
CA ILE A 347 -7.56 -13.08 26.87
C ILE A 347 -6.83 -12.17 27.86
N LYS A 348 -7.08 -12.37 29.17
CA LYS A 348 -6.43 -11.64 30.27
C LYS A 348 -6.44 -10.10 30.11
N LEU A 349 -7.46 -9.54 29.45
CA LEU A 349 -7.65 -8.10 29.17
C LEU A 349 -6.67 -7.46 28.17
N TYR A 350 -5.51 -8.07 27.89
CA TYR A 350 -4.42 -7.45 27.10
C TYR A 350 -4.18 -8.12 25.74
N ASN A 351 -4.91 -9.18 25.43
CA ASN A 351 -4.87 -9.86 24.13
C ASN A 351 -6.29 -10.17 23.68
N PHE A 352 -6.48 -10.35 22.37
CA PHE A 352 -7.76 -10.84 21.85
C PHE A 352 -7.56 -11.67 20.59
N ASN A 353 -8.46 -12.63 20.43
CA ASN A 353 -8.68 -13.30 19.15
C ASN A 353 -10.11 -13.03 18.73
N ALA A 354 -10.34 -12.78 17.45
CA ALA A 354 -11.68 -12.60 16.92
C ALA A 354 -11.91 -13.40 15.64
N THR A 355 -13.18 -13.71 15.38
CA THR A 355 -13.60 -14.45 14.20
C THR A 355 -14.81 -13.82 13.54
N VAL A 356 -14.86 -13.93 12.21
CA VAL A 356 -15.99 -13.50 11.37
C VAL A 356 -16.31 -14.62 10.39
N LYS A 357 -17.57 -15.02 10.33
CA LYS A 357 -18.05 -16.08 9.42
C LYS A 357 -18.69 -15.45 8.17
N PRO A 358 -18.40 -15.98 6.97
CA PRO A 358 -19.15 -15.63 5.78
C PRO A 358 -20.59 -16.15 5.87
N PHE A 359 -21.52 -15.54 5.14
CA PHE A 359 -22.88 -16.07 5.00
C PHE A 359 -22.95 -17.28 4.08
N ASN A 360 -22.11 -17.30 3.05
CA ASN A 360 -21.92 -18.50 2.26
C ASN A 360 -21.02 -19.46 3.06
N SER A 361 -21.60 -20.56 3.54
CA SER A 361 -20.90 -21.57 4.33
C SER A 361 -19.84 -22.35 3.55
N SER A 362 -19.76 -22.21 2.22
CA SER A 362 -18.68 -22.77 1.41
C SER A 362 -17.38 -21.97 1.50
N LEU A 363 -17.44 -20.74 2.01
CA LEU A 363 -16.29 -19.88 2.21
C LEU A 363 -15.70 -20.10 3.61
N PRO A 364 -14.38 -19.98 3.78
CA PRO A 364 -13.74 -20.20 5.07
C PRO A 364 -14.03 -19.06 6.06
N LYS A 365 -13.98 -19.37 7.35
CA LYS A 365 -14.15 -18.40 8.43
C LYS A 365 -12.84 -17.63 8.62
N GLY A 366 -12.93 -16.30 8.65
CA GLY A 366 -11.78 -15.44 8.91
C GLY A 366 -11.52 -15.27 10.41
N ASN A 367 -10.26 -15.08 10.76
CA ASN A 367 -9.75 -14.96 12.12
C ASN A 367 -8.74 -13.81 12.17
N ILE A 368 -8.67 -13.12 13.30
CA ILE A 368 -7.67 -12.06 13.55
C ILE A 368 -7.19 -12.09 15.01
N GLN A 369 -5.91 -11.75 15.23
CA GLN A 369 -5.30 -11.59 16.57
C GLN A 369 -4.99 -10.12 16.88
N ASP A 370 -4.68 -9.83 18.15
CA ASP A 370 -4.36 -8.48 18.61
C ASP A 370 -3.03 -7.91 18.07
N ASP A 371 -2.20 -8.74 17.43
CA ASP A 371 -1.04 -8.30 16.65
C ASP A 371 -1.30 -8.21 15.15
N ARG A 372 -2.58 -8.31 14.74
CA ARG A 372 -3.11 -8.16 13.39
C ARG A 372 -2.93 -9.37 12.47
N LEU A 373 -2.44 -10.51 12.95
CA LEU A 373 -2.36 -11.71 12.11
C LEU A 373 -3.76 -12.12 11.63
N ILE A 374 -3.97 -12.15 10.30
CA ILE A 374 -5.24 -12.56 9.67
C ILE A 374 -5.07 -13.93 9.02
N TRP A 375 -6.00 -14.85 9.25
CA TRP A 375 -6.00 -16.16 8.56
C TRP A 375 -7.41 -16.73 8.43
N TYR A 376 -7.55 -17.71 7.54
CA TYR A 376 -8.82 -18.38 7.24
C TYR A 376 -8.78 -19.85 7.69
N SER A 377 -9.90 -20.36 8.23
CA SER A 377 -10.06 -21.76 8.69
C SER A 377 -11.42 -22.37 8.36
#